data_AF-A0A8S3AK52-F1
#
_entry.id   AF-A0A8S3AK52-F1
#
_cell.length_a   1.000
_cell.length_b   1.000
_cell.length_c   1.000
_cell.angle_alpha   90.00
_cell.angle_beta   90.00
_cell.angle_gamma   90.00
#
_symmetry.space_group_name_H-M   'P 1'
#
loop_
_entity.id
_entity.type
_entity.pdbx_description
1 polymer ?
#
loop_
_entity_poly.entity_id
_entity_poly.type
_entity_poly.pdbx_seq_one_letter_code
_entity_poly.pdbx_strand_id
1 'polypeptide(L)' 'RVVRWSRRSGTTQGEILIDNIDCWGLAMDEQRNLYVSDVVKHEVRRYRLVEMNGTLVAGGNGKGDGLSQLNFPAYLFVDR' A
#
# COMPACT_ATOMS: atom_id res chain seq x y z
N ARG A 1 -0.99 1.23 -9.70
CA ARG A 1 -2.04 0.23 -9.34
C ARG A 1 -1.40 -1.00 -8.74
N VAL A 2 -2.09 -1.68 -7.82
CA VAL A 2 -1.72 -3.00 -7.28
C VAL A 2 -2.72 -4.04 -7.77
N VAL A 3 -2.23 -5.16 -8.30
CA VAL A 3 -3.05 -6.22 -8.91
C VAL A 3 -2.85 -7.54 -8.19
N ARG A 4 -3.94 -8.20 -7.83
CA ARG A 4 -3.94 -9.55 -7.26
C ARG A 4 -4.16 -10.58 -8.36
N TRP A 5 -3.31 -11.59 -8.39
CA TRP A 5 -3.43 -12.74 -9.27
C TRP A 5 -3.75 -13.99 -8.47
N SER A 6 -4.82 -14.69 -8.87
CA SER A 6 -5.15 -16.00 -8.31
C SER A 6 -4.13 -17.03 -8.77
N ARG A 7 -3.62 -17.82 -7.84
CA ARG A 7 -2.74 -18.97 -8.13
C ARG A 7 -3.52 -20.23 -8.53
N ARG A 8 -4.86 -20.16 -8.61
CA ARG A 8 -5.68 -21.29 -9.06
C ARG A 8 -5.40 -21.57 -10.54
N SER A 9 -5.36 -22.84 -10.91
CA SER A 9 -5.21 -23.25 -12.32
C SER A 9 -6.34 -22.64 -13.16
N GLY A 10 -6.00 -22.07 -14.31
CA GLY A 10 -6.96 -21.49 -15.26
C GLY A 10 -7.33 -20.02 -15.04
N THR A 11 -6.87 -19.36 -13.98
CA THR A 11 -7.10 -17.90 -13.81
C THR A 11 -6.13 -17.08 -14.67
N THR A 12 -6.65 -16.30 -15.62
CA THR A 12 -5.87 -15.44 -16.53
C THR A 12 -6.13 -13.95 -16.35
N GLN A 13 -7.08 -13.57 -15.48
CA GLN A 13 -7.42 -12.18 -15.19
C GLN A 13 -7.00 -11.80 -13.76
N GLY A 14 -6.26 -10.70 -13.64
CA GLY A 14 -5.92 -10.09 -12.36
C GLY A 14 -7.01 -9.11 -11.90
N GLU A 15 -7.20 -9.04 -10.59
CA GLU A 15 -8.10 -8.08 -9.94
C GLU A 15 -7.31 -6.85 -9.49
N ILE A 16 -7.76 -5.66 -9.87
CA ILE A 16 -7.18 -4.42 -9.37
C ILE A 16 -7.68 -4.22 -7.93
N LEU A 17 -6.77 -4.34 -6.96
CA LEU A 17 -7.10 -4.11 -5.55
C LEU A 17 -7.01 -2.64 -5.18
N ILE A 18 -6.03 -1.95 -5.75
CA ILE A 18 -5.72 -0.55 -5.44
C ILE A 18 -5.41 0.13 -6.76
N ASP A 19 -6.22 1.11 -7.13
CA ASP A 19 -5.97 2.01 -8.25
C ASP A 19 -5.32 3.32 -7.76
N ASN A 20 -5.02 4.21 -8.71
CA ASN A 20 -4.54 5.57 -8.43
C ASN A 20 -3.46 5.68 -7.34
N ILE A 21 -2.41 4.87 -7.45
CA ILE A 21 -1.31 4.79 -6.49
C ILE A 21 0.03 4.73 -7.21
N ASP A 22 0.93 5.61 -6.78
CA ASP A 22 2.35 5.62 -7.14
C ASP A 22 3.13 4.76 -6.16
N CYS A 23 2.84 3.46 -6.21
CA CYS A 23 3.38 2.44 -5.31
C CYS A 23 4.88 2.24 -5.54
N TRP A 24 5.68 2.41 -4.50
CA TRP A 24 7.10 2.05 -4.53
C TRP A 24 7.42 0.81 -3.69
N GLY A 25 6.76 0.66 -2.54
CA GLY A 25 6.94 -0.45 -1.61
C GLY A 25 5.61 -1.12 -1.27
N LEU A 26 5.68 -2.44 -1.09
CA LEU A 26 4.55 -3.30 -0.76
C LEU A 26 4.99 -4.31 0.30
N ALA A 27 4.25 -4.40 1.40
CA ALA A 27 4.44 -5.40 2.45
C ALA A 27 3.10 -5.96 2.92
N MET A 28 3.09 -7.15 3.51
CA MET A 28 1.88 -7.78 4.02
C MET A 28 2.14 -8.39 5.39
N ASP A 29 1.23 -8.17 6.34
CA ASP A 29 1.31 -8.75 7.68
C ASP A 29 0.66 -10.14 7.78
N GLU A 30 0.75 -10.77 8.95
CA GLU A 30 0.19 -12.10 9.21
C GLU A 30 -1.34 -12.13 9.14
N GLN A 31 -2.01 -10.99 9.34
CA GLN A 31 -3.46 -10.85 9.20
C GLN A 31 -3.89 -10.52 7.76
N ARG A 32 -2.94 -10.56 6.79
CA ARG A 32 -3.16 -10.26 5.37
C ARG A 32 -3.59 -8.82 5.10
N ASN A 33 -3.22 -7.89 5.97
CA ASN A 33 -3.32 -6.47 5.64
C ASN A 33 -2.14 -6.09 4.73
N LEU A 34 -2.43 -5.35 3.68
CA LEU A 34 -1.46 -4.91 2.69
C LEU A 34 -1.04 -3.48 2.99
N TYR A 35 0.25 -3.23 3.13
CA TYR A 35 0.81 -1.90 3.36
C TYR A 35 1.48 -1.42 2.08
N VAL A 36 1.13 -0.20 1.66
CA VAL A 36 1.64 0.40 0.43
C VAL A 36 2.18 1.78 0.74
N SER A 37 3.38 2.08 0.24
CA SER A 37 3.93 3.43 0.22
C SER A 37 3.58 4.11 -1.10
N ASP A 38 2.89 5.25 -1.00
CA ASP A 38 2.63 6.13 -2.14
C ASP A 38 3.67 7.24 -2.12
N VAL A 39 4.60 7.17 -3.07
CA VAL A 39 5.77 8.05 -3.10
C VAL A 39 5.40 9.50 -3.40
N VAL A 40 4.37 9.70 -4.24
CA VAL A 40 3.93 11.03 -4.73
C VAL A 40 3.05 11.69 -3.68
N LYS A 41 2.20 10.93 -3.01
CA LYS A 41 1.34 11.45 -1.94
C LYS A 41 2.03 11.54 -0.59
N HIS A 42 3.27 11.03 -0.48
CA HIS A 42 4.04 11.06 0.76
C HIS A 42 3.30 10.41 1.94
N GLU A 43 2.74 9.23 1.69
CA GLU A 43 1.93 8.51 2.66
C GLU A 43 2.18 7.00 2.63
N VAL A 44 1.83 6.34 3.72
CA VAL A 44 1.71 4.87 3.79
C VAL A 44 0.27 4.55 4.17
N ARG A 45 -0.36 3.65 3.39
CA ARG A 45 -1.72 3.17 3.64
C ARG A 45 -1.73 1.67 3.89
N ARG A 46 -2.62 1.24 4.78
CA ARG A 46 -2.96 -0.16 5.02
C ARG A 46 -4.30 -0.50 4.38
N TYR A 47 -4.35 -1.54 3.58
CA TYR A 47 -5.55 -2.06 2.93
C TYR A 47 -5.92 -3.42 3.49
N ARG A 48 -7.17 -3.57 3.90
CA ARG A 48 -7.77 -4.87 4.20
C ARG A 48 -8.50 -5.39 2.97
N LEU A 49 -8.72 -6.70 2.90
CA LEU A 49 -9.38 -7.39 1.78
C LEU A 49 -10.74 -6.79 1.34
N VAL A 50 -11.42 -6.05 2.22
CA VAL A 50 -12.74 -5.43 1.98
C VAL A 50 -12.72 -3.90 1.99
N GLU A 51 -11.56 -3.28 2.24
CA GLU A 51 -11.41 -1.83 2.35
C GLU A 51 -10.87 -1.24 1.05
N MET A 52 -11.70 -0.51 0.30
CA MET A 52 -11.28 0.10 -0.99
C MET A 52 -10.38 1.35 -0.82
N ASN A 53 -10.57 2.13 0.24
CA ASN A 53 -9.88 3.43 0.39
C ASN A 53 -8.57 3.37 1.18
N GLY A 54 -8.30 2.23 1.82
CA GLY A 54 -7.16 2.07 2.73
C GLY A 54 -7.21 3.00 3.95
N THR A 55 -6.58 2.57 5.04
CA THR A 55 -6.37 3.39 6.24
C THR A 55 -5.02 4.10 6.11
N LEU A 56 -4.96 5.43 6.25
CA LEU A 56 -3.69 6.15 6.38
C LEU A 56 -3.02 5.76 7.71
N VAL A 57 -1.78 5.26 7.64
CA VAL A 57 -1.04 4.81 8.84
C VAL A 57 0.20 5.66 9.14
N ALA A 58 0.75 6.36 8.14
CA ALA A 58 1.83 7.32 8.31
C ALA A 58 1.86 8.33 7.16
N GLY A 59 2.35 9.55 7.42
CA GLY A 59 2.44 10.62 6.43
C GLY A 59 1.09 11.26 6.09
N GLY A 60 0.92 11.68 4.84
CA GLY A 60 -0.31 12.31 4.33
C GLY A 60 -0.42 13.82 4.55
N ASN A 61 0.56 14.43 5.22
CA ASN A 61 0.65 15.89 5.44
C ASN A 61 1.67 16.57 4.53
N GLY A 62 1.84 16.02 3.32
CA GLY A 62 2.82 16.48 2.33
C GLY A 62 4.25 16.07 2.65
N LYS A 63 5.15 16.47 1.75
CA LYS A 63 6.59 16.22 1.87
C LYS A 63 7.20 17.01 3.02
N GLY A 64 7.96 16.34 3.89
CA GLY A 64 8.74 17.04 4.92
C GLY A 64 9.37 16.12 5.95
N ASP A 65 9.92 16.74 6.98
CA ASP A 65 10.60 16.13 8.14
C ASP A 65 9.81 16.30 9.45
N GLY A 66 8.62 16.88 9.40
CA GLY A 66 7.71 16.95 10.55
C GLY A 66 7.20 15.58 11.00
N LEU A 67 6.73 15.50 12.25
CA LEU A 67 6.30 14.24 12.90
C LEU A 67 5.22 13.45 12.15
N SER A 68 4.42 14.12 11.32
CA SER A 68 3.35 13.51 10.52
C SER A 68 3.59 13.60 9.01
N GLN A 69 4.82 13.93 8.59
CA GLN A 69 5.20 14.04 7.18
C GLN A 69 6.14 12.91 6.80
N LEU A 70 6.10 12.53 5.54
CA LEU A 70 7.07 11.61 4.95
C LEU A 70 7.71 12.31 3.76
N ASN A 71 8.91 11.88 3.38
CA ASN A 71 9.59 12.40 2.20
C ASN A 71 9.99 11.24 1.30
N PHE A 72 9.21 11.05 0.24
CA PHE A 72 9.35 9.94 -0.71
C PHE A 72 9.48 8.55 -0.03
N PRO A 73 8.46 8.09 0.72
CA PRO A 73 8.53 6.77 1.34
C PRO A 73 8.64 5.68 0.27
N ALA A 74 9.65 4.83 0.39
CA ALA A 74 9.93 3.76 -0.57
C ALA A 74 9.72 2.39 0.06
N TYR A 75 10.78 1.78 0.60
CA TYR A 75 10.74 0.41 1.11
C TYR A 75 9.93 0.28 2.40
N LEU A 76 9.16 -0.80 2.49
CA LEU A 76 8.37 -1.16 3.66
C LEU A 76 8.76 -2.57 4.11
N PHE A 77 8.84 -2.74 5.43
CA PHE A 77 8.90 -4.02 6.10
C PHE A 77 7.90 -3.99 7.25
N VAL A 78 7.19 -5.08 7.47
CA VAL A 78 6.32 -5.25 8.63
C VAL A 78 6.94 -6.35 9.47
N ASP A 79 7.32 -5.99 10.70
CA ASP A 79 7.83 -6.95 11.67
C ASP A 79 6.68 -7.79 12.27
N ARG A 80 7.04 -8.92 12.86
CA ARG A 80 6.10 -9.85 13.51
C ARG A 80 5.71 -9.40 14.90
#